data_AF-A0A614YX80-F1
#
_entry.id   AF-A0A614YX80-F1
#
_cell.length_a   1.000
_cell.length_b   1.000
_cell.length_c   1.000
_cell.angle_alpha   90.00
_cell.angle_beta   90.00
_cell.angle_gamma   90.00
#
_symmetry.space_group_name_H-M   'P 1'
#
loop_
_entity.id
_entity.type
_entity.pdbx_description
1 polymer ?
#
loop_
_entity_poly.entity_id
_entity_poly.type
_entity_poly.pdbx_seq_one_letter_code
_entity_poly.pdbx_strand_id
1 'polypeptide(L)'
;MGILPQVYSTHQQETDSFRKIESIIPSEKFILRKESGGDYGVDCILEIIEDGFATNIRSHIQLKSKQNQFLDSDGYFKYSVPIKTINYLSNTLSSIFLIYSESEDVVYWEWNSVILEKINQSTKTGTKSFKYAFYKTLDDKSIDEIYLTIKNKNEIIINLGLNSLEKGVLENLITEDISYDLLLNFFKKNDYDSIVGKLKNIKDPTLGEISLLSLSYYNMYQYDKALMVILRFENKGFKNNHLLKIKACIFCEKGIKEKNLNLVKDAKKIHEEALNGECWDWLDYYNYANMDLALGNFKDAINKYNKALKINQKDARTWKNLAQCYYEIGKNKKAFSCLDQALIINPELIEAILTKAAMLRDVKKAPLNAVELYDQAMNIATQTGFDMNSIFYQKSLSFFQADKNLDAISTIQDGLIYFPGDFYLTNLKLSILAQRWSTDTTLAEMAIQDFSQQLEKYPDDIEAKKILAEIFLKNNDTKKFEDTIKLCLEQYEFPYNLDD
;
A
#
# COMPACT_ATOMS: atom_id res chain seq x y z
N MET A 1 -24.24 0.23 64.17
CA MET A 1 -23.18 -0.06 63.17
C MET A 1 -23.86 -0.17 61.82
N GLY A 2 -23.53 0.71 60.88
CA GLY A 2 -24.06 0.63 59.50
C GLY A 2 -23.58 -0.65 58.83
N ILE A 3 -24.45 -1.26 58.04
CA ILE A 3 -24.13 -2.44 57.22
C ILE A 3 -23.01 -2.02 56.27
N LEU A 4 -21.81 -2.61 56.41
CA LEU A 4 -20.71 -2.40 55.47
C LEU A 4 -21.18 -2.79 54.06
N PRO A 5 -20.80 -2.04 53.01
CA PRO A 5 -21.19 -2.37 51.65
C PRO A 5 -20.74 -3.80 51.32
N GLN A 6 -21.70 -4.64 50.91
CA GLN A 6 -21.40 -5.98 50.40
C GLN A 6 -20.57 -5.84 49.12
N VAL A 7 -19.36 -6.38 49.13
CA VAL A 7 -18.58 -6.54 47.89
C VAL A 7 -19.34 -7.53 47.02
N TYR A 8 -19.82 -7.07 45.86
CA TYR A 8 -20.47 -7.95 44.89
C TYR A 8 -19.51 -9.09 44.50
N SER A 9 -20.01 -10.32 44.43
CA SER A 9 -19.23 -11.54 44.15
C SER A 9 -18.37 -11.44 42.88
N THR A 10 -18.78 -10.63 41.91
CA THR A 10 -18.05 -10.36 40.66
C THR A 10 -16.73 -9.62 40.89
N HIS A 11 -16.66 -8.66 41.81
CA HIS A 11 -15.42 -7.94 42.12
C HIS A 11 -14.42 -8.81 42.88
N GLN A 12 -14.92 -9.78 43.65
CA GLN A 12 -14.07 -10.77 44.31
C GLN A 12 -13.44 -11.72 43.28
N GLN A 13 -14.22 -12.22 42.32
CA GLN A 13 -13.74 -13.07 41.21
C GLN A 13 -12.68 -12.37 40.33
N GLU A 14 -12.87 -11.10 40.00
CA GLU A 14 -11.88 -10.30 39.24
C GLU A 14 -10.57 -10.13 40.04
N THR A 15 -10.67 -9.95 41.35
CA THR A 15 -9.50 -9.79 42.22
C THR A 15 -8.73 -11.11 42.35
N ASP A 16 -9.44 -12.21 42.54
CA ASP A 16 -8.82 -13.53 42.76
C ASP A 16 -8.20 -14.09 41.47
N SER A 17 -8.85 -13.90 40.32
CA SER A 17 -8.26 -14.26 39.01
C SER A 17 -6.99 -13.46 38.69
N PHE A 18 -6.96 -12.16 39.01
CA PHE A 18 -5.76 -11.36 38.82
C PHE A 18 -4.62 -11.84 39.72
N ARG A 19 -4.88 -12.09 41.01
CA ARG A 19 -3.89 -12.62 41.95
C ARG A 19 -3.34 -13.97 41.50
N LYS A 20 -4.19 -14.83 40.94
CA LYS A 20 -3.74 -16.12 40.40
C LYS A 20 -2.73 -15.92 39.28
N ILE A 21 -3.02 -15.05 38.31
CA ILE A 21 -2.09 -14.78 37.20
C ILE A 21 -0.80 -14.13 37.73
N GLU A 22 -0.90 -13.17 38.63
CA GLU A 22 0.25 -12.53 39.27
C GLU A 22 1.16 -13.56 39.97
N SER A 23 0.58 -14.62 40.56
CA SER A 23 1.36 -15.70 41.19
C SER A 23 2.05 -16.66 40.21
N ILE A 24 1.57 -16.73 38.95
CA ILE A 24 2.10 -17.63 37.92
C ILE A 24 3.15 -16.91 37.05
N ILE A 25 2.93 -15.62 36.77
CA ILE A 25 3.77 -14.85 35.86
C ILE A 25 5.13 -14.53 36.53
N PRO A 26 6.25 -14.95 35.94
CA PRO A 26 7.58 -14.69 36.50
C PRO A 26 7.96 -13.21 36.41
N SER A 27 8.32 -12.63 37.55
CA SER A 27 8.69 -11.22 37.70
C SER A 27 9.99 -10.84 36.98
N GLU A 28 10.82 -11.81 36.61
CA GLU A 28 12.03 -11.63 35.84
C GLU A 28 11.77 -11.53 34.32
N LYS A 29 10.60 -11.96 33.86
CA LYS A 29 10.20 -11.90 32.44
C LYS A 29 9.16 -10.83 32.16
N PHE A 30 8.28 -10.55 33.12
CA PHE A 30 7.14 -9.68 32.90
C PHE A 30 6.79 -8.76 34.08
N ILE A 31 6.24 -7.60 33.74
CA ILE A 31 5.46 -6.74 34.64
C ILE A 31 3.99 -6.90 34.25
N LEU A 32 3.15 -7.30 35.21
CA LEU A 32 1.70 -7.32 35.05
C LEU A 32 1.10 -6.03 35.61
N ARG A 33 0.31 -5.32 34.80
CA ARG A 33 -0.37 -4.08 35.19
C ARG A 33 -1.88 -4.23 35.03
N LYS A 34 -2.67 -3.77 36.01
CA LYS A 34 -4.12 -3.60 35.81
C LYS A 34 -4.38 -2.34 34.99
N GLU A 35 -5.29 -2.44 34.04
CA GLU A 35 -5.80 -1.26 33.34
C GLU A 35 -6.84 -0.55 34.20
N SER A 36 -6.64 0.76 34.42
CA SER A 36 -7.54 1.60 35.20
C SER A 36 -8.28 2.56 34.28
N GLY A 37 -9.40 2.12 33.71
CA GLY A 37 -10.21 2.97 32.83
C GLY A 37 -11.25 2.25 31.97
N GLY A 38 -12.37 1.81 32.58
CA GLY A 38 -13.55 1.28 31.87
C GLY A 38 -13.36 -0.07 31.17
N ASP A 39 -14.33 -0.97 31.32
CA ASP A 39 -14.31 -2.33 30.74
C ASP A 39 -14.62 -2.29 29.22
N TYR A 40 -13.64 -1.87 28.43
CA TYR A 40 -13.72 -1.86 26.96
C TYR A 40 -13.15 -3.12 26.30
N GLY A 41 -12.57 -4.04 27.08
CA GLY A 41 -12.09 -5.34 26.58
C GLY A 41 -10.64 -5.70 26.90
N VAL A 42 -9.97 -4.95 27.79
CA VAL A 42 -8.62 -5.25 28.31
C VAL A 42 -8.66 -5.08 29.81
N ASP A 43 -8.26 -6.12 30.54
CA ASP A 43 -8.25 -6.11 32.01
C ASP A 43 -6.84 -5.88 32.56
N CYS A 44 -5.83 -6.39 31.85
CA CYS A 44 -4.45 -6.21 32.23
C CYS A 44 -3.52 -6.12 31.03
N ILE A 45 -2.34 -5.55 31.29
CA ILE A 45 -1.25 -5.41 30.34
C ILE A 45 -0.05 -6.19 30.88
N LEU A 46 0.54 -6.99 30.01
CA LEU A 46 1.78 -7.71 30.27
C LEU A 46 2.91 -6.97 29.55
N GLU A 47 3.93 -6.52 30.28
CA GLU A 47 5.10 -5.82 29.74
C GLU A 47 6.36 -6.66 29.91
N ILE A 48 7.19 -6.78 28.88
CA ILE A 48 8.42 -7.57 28.94
C ILE A 48 9.51 -6.88 29.77
N ILE A 49 10.21 -7.67 30.58
CA ILE A 49 11.45 -7.30 31.28
C ILE A 49 12.65 -7.92 30.57
N GLU A 50 13.69 -7.12 30.37
CA GLU A 50 15.00 -7.57 29.90
C GLU A 50 16.11 -6.96 30.75
N ASP A 51 17.09 -7.78 31.13
CA ASP A 51 18.22 -7.38 31.98
C ASP A 51 17.79 -6.64 33.27
N GLY A 52 16.62 -6.98 33.80
CA GLY A 52 16.03 -6.35 34.98
C GLY A 52 15.30 -5.03 34.72
N PHE A 53 15.15 -4.59 33.47
CA PHE A 53 14.48 -3.35 33.09
C PHE A 53 13.22 -3.60 32.26
N ALA A 54 12.19 -2.79 32.50
CA ALA A 54 10.98 -2.79 31.70
C ALA A 54 11.25 -2.24 30.29
N THR A 55 10.80 -2.96 29.25
CA THR A 55 11.14 -2.65 27.85
C THR A 55 10.11 -1.79 27.13
N ASN A 56 8.95 -1.51 27.75
CA ASN A 56 7.77 -0.91 27.11
C ASN A 56 7.18 -1.76 25.94
N ILE A 57 7.66 -2.99 25.74
CA ILE A 57 7.06 -3.99 24.85
C ILE A 57 5.89 -4.64 25.60
N ARG A 58 4.67 -4.51 25.07
CA ARG A 58 3.44 -4.84 25.80
C ARG A 58 2.52 -5.77 25.00
N SER A 59 1.81 -6.64 25.73
CA SER A 59 0.67 -7.40 25.25
C SER A 59 -0.56 -7.07 26.09
N HIS A 60 -1.71 -6.94 25.42
CA HIS A 60 -3.00 -6.71 26.07
C HIS A 60 -3.67 -8.04 26.41
N ILE A 61 -4.22 -8.12 27.62
CA ILE A 61 -4.87 -9.32 28.14
C ILE A 61 -6.33 -9.00 28.46
N GLN A 62 -7.24 -9.86 28.00
CA GLN A 62 -8.54 -10.02 28.65
C GLN A 62 -8.49 -11.22 29.59
N LEU A 63 -8.89 -11.00 30.83
CA LEU A 63 -8.99 -11.97 31.90
C LEU A 63 -10.45 -12.23 32.27
N LYS A 64 -10.86 -13.50 32.25
CA LYS A 64 -12.16 -13.94 32.78
C LYS A 64 -11.98 -15.01 33.84
N SER A 65 -12.99 -15.20 34.68
CA SER A 65 -13.00 -16.20 35.74
C SER A 65 -14.32 -16.96 35.82
N LYS A 66 -14.27 -18.23 36.23
CA LYS A 66 -15.43 -19.12 36.39
C LYS A 66 -15.27 -20.05 37.61
N GLN A 67 -16.30 -20.09 38.45
CA GLN A 67 -16.39 -20.96 39.64
C GLN A 67 -16.98 -22.35 39.41
N ASN A 68 -17.98 -22.47 38.53
CA ASN A 68 -18.79 -23.68 38.40
C ASN A 68 -18.72 -24.24 36.98
N GLN A 69 -17.52 -24.39 36.44
CA GLN A 69 -17.30 -24.91 35.10
C GLN A 69 -16.07 -25.82 35.07
N PHE A 70 -16.28 -27.06 34.66
CA PHE A 70 -15.23 -28.07 34.50
C PHE A 70 -14.97 -28.35 33.02
N LEU A 71 -13.90 -29.08 32.72
CA LEU A 71 -13.68 -29.66 31.40
C LEU A 71 -14.90 -30.45 30.93
N ASP A 72 -15.28 -30.26 29.67
CA ASP A 72 -16.28 -31.10 29.02
C ASP A 72 -15.72 -32.53 28.84
N SER A 73 -16.58 -33.50 28.48
CA SER A 73 -16.20 -34.91 28.29
C SER A 73 -15.11 -35.16 27.24
N ASP A 74 -14.84 -34.17 26.38
CA ASP A 74 -13.79 -34.17 25.37
C ASP A 74 -12.45 -33.58 25.86
N GLY A 75 -12.35 -33.21 27.14
CA GLY A 75 -11.13 -32.70 27.76
C GLY A 75 -10.85 -31.22 27.49
N TYR A 76 -11.85 -30.47 26.99
CA TYR A 76 -11.70 -29.04 26.68
C TYR A 76 -12.47 -28.13 27.63
N PHE A 77 -11.88 -26.98 27.95
CA PHE A 77 -12.57 -25.92 28.71
C PHE A 77 -13.34 -25.02 27.72
N LYS A 78 -14.65 -25.22 27.60
CA LYS A 78 -15.44 -24.49 26.59
C LYS A 78 -16.05 -23.20 27.12
N TYR A 79 -15.56 -22.04 26.68
CA TYR A 79 -16.04 -20.74 27.14
C TYR A 79 -16.67 -19.91 26.01
N SER A 80 -17.72 -19.16 26.35
CA SER A 80 -18.39 -18.26 25.41
C SER A 80 -17.72 -16.88 25.41
N VAL A 81 -16.79 -16.65 24.48
CA VAL A 81 -16.05 -15.39 24.33
C VAL A 81 -16.91 -14.31 23.65
N PRO A 82 -17.04 -13.09 24.21
CA PRO A 82 -17.76 -12.00 23.55
C PRO A 82 -17.04 -11.51 22.28
N ILE A 83 -17.75 -11.40 21.16
CA ILE A 83 -17.12 -10.95 19.89
C ILE A 83 -16.60 -9.52 19.99
N LYS A 84 -17.28 -8.65 20.75
CA LYS A 84 -16.85 -7.27 21.00
C LYS A 84 -15.46 -7.23 21.65
N THR A 85 -15.20 -8.11 22.62
CA THR A 85 -13.91 -8.23 23.30
C THR A 85 -12.82 -8.68 22.33
N ILE A 86 -13.10 -9.73 21.55
CA ILE A 86 -12.13 -10.24 20.56
C ILE A 86 -11.74 -9.14 19.56
N ASN A 87 -12.73 -8.42 19.03
CA ASN A 87 -12.47 -7.30 18.11
C ASN A 87 -11.68 -6.16 18.77
N TYR A 88 -11.89 -5.91 20.06
CA TYR A 88 -11.14 -4.89 20.79
C TYR A 88 -9.67 -5.29 20.95
N LEU A 89 -9.42 -6.54 21.37
CA LEU A 89 -8.08 -7.11 21.50
C LEU A 89 -7.34 -7.20 20.15
N SER A 90 -8.05 -7.32 19.03
CA SER A 90 -7.47 -7.37 17.68
C SER A 90 -6.79 -6.07 17.26
N ASN A 91 -7.01 -4.95 17.96
CA ASN A 91 -6.31 -3.69 17.69
C ASN A 91 -4.86 -3.67 18.23
N THR A 92 -4.44 -4.74 18.91
CA THR A 92 -3.11 -4.86 19.51
C THR A 92 -2.44 -6.16 19.12
N LEU A 93 -1.12 -6.09 18.86
CA LEU A 93 -0.33 -7.26 18.50
C LEU A 93 -0.24 -8.25 19.68
N SER A 94 -0.29 -9.54 19.34
CA SER A 94 -0.07 -10.65 20.28
C SER A 94 -0.91 -10.53 21.56
N SER A 95 -2.16 -10.10 21.45
CA SER A 95 -3.09 -10.03 22.59
C SER A 95 -3.55 -11.43 23.02
N ILE A 96 -3.79 -11.59 24.32
CA ILE A 96 -4.02 -12.89 24.94
C ILE A 96 -5.39 -12.90 25.64
N PHE A 97 -6.09 -14.01 25.52
CA PHE A 97 -7.29 -14.28 26.30
C PHE A 97 -6.97 -15.30 27.40
N LEU A 98 -7.23 -14.94 28.65
CA LEU A 98 -7.00 -15.77 29.83
C LEU A 98 -8.31 -16.11 30.53
N ILE A 99 -8.43 -17.36 30.99
CA ILE A 99 -9.57 -17.81 31.79
C ILE A 99 -9.07 -18.55 33.02
N TYR A 100 -9.38 -18.01 34.20
CA TYR A 100 -9.15 -18.71 35.47
C TYR A 100 -10.36 -19.59 35.82
N SER A 101 -10.15 -20.92 35.84
CA SER A 101 -11.08 -21.90 36.39
C SER A 101 -10.81 -22.05 37.89
N GLU A 102 -11.64 -21.44 38.74
CA GLU A 102 -11.49 -21.52 40.21
C GLU A 102 -11.71 -22.94 40.73
N SER A 103 -12.61 -23.70 40.09
CA SER A 103 -12.91 -25.09 40.45
C SER A 103 -11.74 -26.04 40.24
N GLU A 104 -10.90 -25.76 39.25
CA GLU A 104 -9.74 -26.59 38.89
C GLU A 104 -8.42 -25.96 39.36
N ASP A 105 -8.47 -24.71 39.81
CA ASP A 105 -7.32 -23.85 40.10
C ASP A 105 -6.31 -23.72 38.94
N VAL A 106 -6.83 -23.71 37.71
CA VAL A 106 -6.06 -23.67 36.45
C VAL A 106 -6.35 -22.39 35.66
N VAL A 107 -5.32 -21.82 35.03
CA VAL A 107 -5.46 -20.73 34.07
C VAL A 107 -5.33 -21.29 32.66
N TYR A 108 -6.38 -21.16 31.87
CA TYR A 108 -6.37 -21.46 30.44
C TYR A 108 -6.04 -20.22 29.64
N TRP A 109 -5.39 -20.40 28.49
CA TRP A 109 -5.02 -19.28 27.63
C TRP A 109 -5.14 -19.60 26.15
N GLU A 110 -5.27 -18.55 25.34
CA GLU A 110 -5.12 -18.62 23.88
C GLU A 110 -4.78 -17.24 23.31
N TRP A 111 -4.11 -17.22 22.16
CA TRP A 111 -3.94 -15.99 21.38
C TRP A 111 -5.27 -15.49 20.82
N ASN A 112 -5.52 -14.19 20.92
CA ASN A 112 -6.73 -13.57 20.36
C ASN A 112 -6.85 -13.83 18.85
N SER A 113 -5.71 -13.86 18.12
CA SER A 113 -5.66 -14.18 16.70
C SER A 113 -6.20 -15.58 16.38
N VAL A 114 -5.87 -16.58 17.20
CA VAL A 114 -6.32 -17.97 17.02
C VAL A 114 -7.83 -18.09 17.30
N ILE A 115 -8.31 -17.42 18.35
CA ILE A 115 -9.76 -17.37 18.65
C ILE A 115 -10.51 -16.70 17.50
N LEU A 116 -10.00 -15.57 17.00
CA LEU A 116 -10.59 -14.83 15.89
C LEU A 116 -10.63 -15.69 14.61
N GLU A 117 -9.58 -16.45 14.32
CA GLU A 117 -9.55 -17.39 13.19
C GLU A 117 -10.70 -18.42 13.29
N LYS A 118 -10.93 -18.99 14.48
CA LYS A 118 -12.05 -19.94 14.71
C LYS A 118 -13.42 -19.28 14.63
N ILE A 119 -13.56 -18.04 15.11
CA ILE A 119 -14.80 -17.26 14.94
C ILE A 119 -15.09 -17.06 13.45
N ASN A 120 -14.08 -16.69 12.69
CA ASN A 120 -14.17 -16.41 11.26
C ASN A 120 -14.53 -17.66 10.45
N GLN A 121 -14.03 -18.83 10.84
CA GLN A 121 -14.39 -20.12 10.22
C GLN A 121 -15.84 -20.56 10.50
N SER A 122 -16.56 -19.91 11.42
CA SER A 122 -17.92 -20.30 11.80
C SER A 122 -18.99 -19.70 10.88
N THR A 123 -19.97 -20.51 10.45
CA THR A 123 -21.06 -20.08 9.56
C THR A 123 -22.14 -19.22 10.24
N LYS A 124 -22.00 -18.92 11.55
CA LYS A 124 -23.00 -18.19 12.34
C LYS A 124 -22.71 -16.69 12.36
N THR A 125 -23.32 -15.94 11.45
CA THR A 125 -23.23 -14.48 11.41
C THR A 125 -24.14 -13.80 12.45
N GLY A 126 -23.74 -12.64 12.96
CA GLY A 126 -24.56 -11.82 13.88
C GLY A 126 -24.64 -12.29 15.34
N THR A 127 -23.80 -13.25 15.75
CA THR A 127 -23.74 -13.72 17.14
C THR A 127 -23.06 -12.70 18.06
N LYS A 128 -23.50 -12.60 19.32
CA LYS A 128 -22.87 -11.69 20.32
C LYS A 128 -21.64 -12.32 20.99
N SER A 129 -21.53 -13.65 20.94
CA SER A 129 -20.45 -14.43 21.54
C SER A 129 -20.23 -15.73 20.78
N PHE A 130 -19.02 -16.28 20.90
CA PHE A 130 -18.60 -17.53 20.26
C PHE A 130 -18.13 -18.53 21.31
N LYS A 131 -18.56 -19.80 21.22
CA LYS A 131 -18.14 -20.84 22.15
C LYS A 131 -16.82 -21.44 21.66
N TYR A 132 -15.71 -21.06 22.31
CA TYR A 132 -14.36 -21.53 22.02
C TYR A 132 -13.94 -22.64 23.00
N ALA A 133 -13.18 -23.62 22.53
CA ALA A 133 -12.65 -24.72 23.32
C ALA A 133 -11.17 -24.44 23.66
N PHE A 134 -10.91 -24.04 24.90
CA PHE A 134 -9.56 -23.82 25.39
C PHE A 134 -8.92 -25.16 25.79
N TYR A 135 -7.68 -25.36 25.37
CA TYR A 135 -6.91 -26.58 25.64
C TYR A 135 -5.48 -26.31 26.14
N LYS A 136 -4.99 -25.07 26.01
CA LYS A 136 -3.69 -24.67 26.56
C LYS A 136 -3.87 -24.15 27.98
N THR A 137 -2.99 -24.57 28.87
CA THR A 137 -2.90 -24.10 30.24
C THR A 137 -1.66 -23.23 30.40
N LEU A 138 -1.72 -22.26 31.31
CA LEU A 138 -0.62 -21.35 31.57
C LEU A 138 0.37 -22.03 32.54
N ASP A 139 1.40 -22.63 31.97
CA ASP A 139 2.55 -23.26 32.63
C ASP A 139 3.87 -22.61 32.19
N ASP A 140 4.99 -22.98 32.82
CA ASP A 140 6.32 -22.43 32.53
C ASP A 140 6.69 -22.48 31.04
N LYS A 141 6.34 -23.58 30.35
CA LYS A 141 6.63 -23.74 28.93
C LYS A 141 5.84 -22.77 28.07
N SER A 142 4.55 -22.60 28.37
CA SER A 142 3.69 -21.66 27.66
C SER A 142 4.06 -20.20 27.95
N ILE A 143 4.54 -19.90 29.16
CA ILE A 143 5.05 -18.57 29.53
C ILE A 143 6.29 -18.23 28.69
N ASP A 144 7.18 -19.21 28.47
CA ASP A 144 8.34 -19.04 27.59
C ASP A 144 7.95 -18.80 26.13
N GLU A 145 6.96 -19.55 25.63
CA GLU A 145 6.40 -19.35 24.29
C GLU A 145 5.81 -17.95 24.13
N ILE A 146 5.02 -17.50 25.12
CA ILE A 146 4.41 -16.18 25.16
C ILE A 146 5.49 -15.10 25.16
N TYR A 147 6.52 -15.24 26.00
CA TYR A 147 7.64 -14.30 26.10
C TYR A 147 8.36 -14.14 24.76
N LEU A 148 8.80 -15.25 24.17
CA LEU A 148 9.55 -15.23 22.92
C LEU A 148 8.73 -14.66 21.76
N THR A 149 7.44 -14.99 21.71
CA THR A 149 6.53 -14.50 20.64
C THR A 149 6.29 -13.00 20.76
N ILE A 150 6.01 -12.49 21.97
CA ILE A 150 5.82 -11.05 22.21
C ILE A 150 7.12 -10.30 21.92
N LYS A 151 8.26 -10.81 22.40
CA LYS A 151 9.58 -10.21 22.19
C LYS A 151 9.90 -10.10 20.70
N ASN A 152 9.93 -11.24 19.98
CA ASN A 152 10.36 -11.28 18.59
C ASN A 152 9.50 -10.40 17.68
N LYS A 153 8.16 -10.44 17.82
CA LYS A 153 7.26 -9.63 16.97
C LYS A 153 7.41 -8.12 17.23
N ASN A 154 7.64 -7.71 18.49
CA ASN A 154 7.79 -6.29 18.83
C ASN A 154 9.21 -5.76 18.57
N GLU A 155 10.26 -6.55 18.81
CA GLU A 155 11.63 -6.19 18.45
C GLU A 155 11.77 -5.94 16.95
N ILE A 156 11.15 -6.77 16.10
CA ILE A 156 11.14 -6.55 14.65
C ILE A 156 10.50 -5.19 14.32
N ILE A 157 9.37 -4.84 14.93
CA ILE A 157 8.67 -3.58 14.64
C ILE A 157 9.43 -2.35 15.15
N ILE A 158 10.00 -2.45 16.36
CA ILE A 158 10.75 -1.35 17.00
C ILE A 158 12.10 -1.16 16.29
N ASN A 159 12.87 -2.23 16.08
CA ASN A 159 14.20 -2.16 15.48
C ASN A 159 14.15 -1.81 14.00
N LEU A 160 13.10 -2.24 13.28
CA LEU A 160 12.89 -1.81 11.91
C LEU A 160 12.18 -0.47 11.82
N GLY A 161 11.64 0.16 12.88
CA GLY A 161 10.98 1.48 12.74
C GLY A 161 9.97 1.53 11.58
N LEU A 162 9.10 0.51 11.48
CA LEU A 162 8.20 0.34 10.34
C LEU A 162 7.09 1.40 10.32
N ASN A 163 6.75 1.91 9.13
CA ASN A 163 5.57 2.76 8.94
C ASN A 163 4.27 1.92 8.93
N SER A 164 3.10 2.55 8.92
CA SER A 164 1.80 1.85 9.00
C SER A 164 1.58 0.86 7.86
N LEU A 165 2.11 1.13 6.67
CA LEU A 165 2.06 0.24 5.52
C LEU A 165 2.97 -0.97 5.73
N GLU A 166 4.23 -0.73 6.07
CA GLU A 166 5.22 -1.79 6.29
C GLU A 166 4.76 -2.73 7.40
N LYS A 167 4.12 -2.19 8.45
CA LYS A 167 3.44 -2.98 9.49
C LYS A 167 2.36 -3.88 8.90
N GLY A 168 1.50 -3.38 8.01
CA GLY A 168 0.46 -4.19 7.38
C GLY A 168 0.99 -5.32 6.52
N VAL A 169 2.09 -5.13 5.77
CA VAL A 169 2.72 -6.24 5.02
C VAL A 169 3.51 -7.17 5.93
N LEU A 170 4.12 -6.67 7.01
CA LEU A 170 4.71 -7.53 8.05
C LEU A 170 3.65 -8.39 8.76
N GLU A 171 2.51 -7.81 9.12
CA GLU A 171 1.37 -8.51 9.73
C GLU A 171 0.79 -9.60 8.83
N ASN A 172 0.84 -9.35 7.52
CA ASN A 172 0.41 -10.32 6.53
C ASN A 172 1.49 -11.38 6.22
N LEU A 173 2.78 -11.06 6.38
CA LEU A 173 3.87 -12.02 6.21
C LEU A 173 3.85 -13.06 7.32
N ILE A 174 4.17 -14.31 6.95
CA ILE A 174 4.42 -15.37 7.92
C ILE A 174 5.87 -15.21 8.41
N THR A 175 6.04 -14.36 9.43
CA THR A 175 7.36 -13.92 9.90
C THR A 175 8.06 -14.92 10.81
N GLU A 176 7.35 -15.93 11.31
CA GLU A 176 7.83 -16.89 12.32
C GLU A 176 9.03 -17.72 11.81
N ASP A 177 9.14 -17.88 10.49
CA ASP A 177 10.21 -18.64 9.84
C ASP A 177 11.16 -17.76 9.00
N ILE A 178 11.11 -16.42 9.15
CA ILE A 178 11.95 -15.50 8.37
C ILE A 178 13.04 -14.91 9.27
N SER A 179 14.30 -15.02 8.86
CA SER A 179 15.39 -14.39 9.61
C SER A 179 15.31 -12.87 9.62
N TYR A 180 15.72 -12.25 10.74
CA TYR A 180 15.72 -10.80 10.89
C TYR A 180 16.54 -10.09 9.79
N ASP A 181 17.67 -10.66 9.37
CA ASP A 181 18.49 -10.11 8.29
C ASP A 181 17.71 -10.01 6.96
N LEU A 182 16.90 -11.02 6.64
CA LEU A 182 16.05 -10.99 5.45
C LEU A 182 14.96 -9.92 5.56
N LEU A 183 14.32 -9.78 6.73
CA LEU A 183 13.33 -8.73 6.97
C LEU A 183 13.96 -7.32 6.91
N LEU A 184 15.16 -7.14 7.46
CA LEU A 184 15.91 -5.90 7.39
C LEU A 184 16.27 -5.53 5.95
N ASN A 185 16.77 -6.49 5.17
CA ASN A 185 17.09 -6.27 3.77
C ASN A 185 15.83 -5.91 2.97
N PHE A 186 14.69 -6.53 3.29
CA PHE A 186 13.42 -6.29 2.61
C PHE A 186 12.85 -4.92 2.93
N PHE A 187 12.64 -4.60 4.21
CA PHE A 187 11.92 -3.39 4.61
C PHE A 187 12.78 -2.13 4.62
N LYS A 188 14.09 -2.23 4.86
CA LYS A 188 14.94 -1.03 5.05
C LYS A 188 16.00 -0.82 4.01
N LYS A 189 16.61 -1.90 3.52
CA LYS A 189 17.63 -1.75 2.48
C LYS A 189 17.04 -1.77 1.07
N ASN A 190 15.79 -2.22 0.92
CA ASN A 190 15.20 -2.54 -0.39
C ASN A 190 16.13 -3.45 -1.22
N ASP A 191 16.89 -4.32 -0.54
CA ASP A 191 17.91 -5.19 -1.14
C ASP A 191 17.28 -6.54 -1.50
N TYR A 192 16.40 -6.48 -2.50
CA TYR A 192 15.63 -7.63 -2.98
C TYR A 192 16.53 -8.66 -3.68
N ASP A 193 17.62 -8.22 -4.33
CA ASP A 193 18.59 -9.09 -5.00
C ASP A 193 19.31 -10.02 -4.01
N SER A 194 19.72 -9.51 -2.85
CA SER A 194 20.33 -10.31 -1.79
C SER A 194 19.38 -11.38 -1.26
N ILE A 195 18.11 -11.02 -1.04
CA ILE A 195 17.06 -11.96 -0.61
C ILE A 195 16.87 -13.06 -1.67
N VAL A 196 16.75 -12.68 -2.94
CA VAL A 196 16.64 -13.63 -4.05
C VAL A 196 17.85 -14.55 -4.11
N GLY A 197 19.06 -14.01 -3.95
CA GLY A 197 20.31 -14.77 -3.93
C GLY A 197 20.33 -15.87 -2.86
N LYS A 198 19.84 -15.55 -1.66
CA LYS A 198 19.77 -16.48 -0.52
C LYS A 198 18.67 -17.52 -0.67
N LEU A 199 17.49 -17.13 -1.15
CA LEU A 199 16.30 -17.98 -1.11
C LEU A 199 16.06 -18.81 -2.38
N LYS A 200 16.50 -18.36 -3.57
CA LYS A 200 16.12 -18.98 -4.86
C LYS A 200 16.51 -20.45 -5.04
N ASN A 201 17.56 -20.89 -4.33
CA ASN A 201 18.12 -22.23 -4.44
C ASN A 201 17.82 -23.12 -3.21
N ILE A 202 17.03 -22.64 -2.26
CA ILE A 202 16.63 -23.45 -1.11
C ILE A 202 15.76 -24.61 -1.60
N LYS A 203 16.10 -25.82 -1.14
CA LYS A 203 15.45 -27.05 -1.58
C LYS A 203 14.00 -27.14 -1.09
N ASP A 204 13.79 -26.83 0.18
CA ASP A 204 12.51 -26.91 0.88
C ASP A 204 12.28 -25.64 1.71
N PRO A 205 11.97 -24.50 1.06
CA PRO A 205 11.77 -23.23 1.74
C PRO A 205 10.48 -23.24 2.56
N THR A 206 10.49 -22.51 3.67
CA THR A 206 9.29 -22.31 4.49
C THR A 206 8.28 -21.42 3.77
N LEU A 207 7.04 -21.41 4.25
CA LEU A 207 6.00 -20.58 3.65
C LEU A 207 6.33 -19.07 3.77
N GLY A 208 6.96 -18.67 4.87
CA GLY A 208 7.47 -17.30 5.05
C GLY A 208 8.55 -16.94 4.02
N GLU A 209 9.52 -17.82 3.80
CA GLU A 209 10.58 -17.63 2.80
C GLU A 209 10.04 -17.57 1.36
N ILE A 210 9.06 -18.40 1.02
CA ILE A 210 8.38 -18.37 -0.28
C ILE A 210 7.68 -17.02 -0.47
N SER A 211 6.93 -16.58 0.55
CA SER A 211 6.20 -15.31 0.51
C SER A 211 7.16 -14.13 0.32
N LEU A 212 8.26 -14.11 1.08
CA LEU A 212 9.27 -13.07 0.97
C LEU A 212 9.97 -13.10 -0.39
N LEU A 213 10.33 -14.28 -0.91
CA LEU A 213 10.96 -14.41 -2.23
C LEU A 213 10.04 -13.93 -3.35
N SER A 214 8.75 -14.29 -3.29
CA SER A 214 7.75 -13.82 -4.25
C SER A 214 7.56 -12.30 -4.19
N LEU A 215 7.49 -11.73 -2.98
CA LEU A 215 7.39 -10.28 -2.81
C LEU A 215 8.66 -9.55 -3.26
N SER A 216 9.84 -10.12 -3.07
CA SER A 216 11.10 -9.55 -3.58
C SER A 216 11.10 -9.47 -5.11
N TYR A 217 10.73 -10.55 -5.80
CA TYR A 217 10.57 -10.50 -7.26
C TYR A 217 9.49 -9.52 -7.71
N TYR A 218 8.39 -9.41 -6.96
CA TYR A 218 7.33 -8.44 -7.23
C TYR A 218 7.83 -6.99 -7.13
N ASN A 219 8.58 -6.64 -6.07
CA ASN A 219 9.16 -5.29 -5.91
C ASN A 219 10.22 -4.96 -6.98
N MET A 220 10.85 -5.98 -7.56
CA MET A 220 11.74 -5.84 -8.71
C MET A 220 11.01 -5.81 -10.07
N TYR A 221 9.66 -5.77 -10.06
CA TYR A 221 8.80 -5.84 -11.26
C TYR A 221 8.99 -7.09 -12.11
N GLN A 222 9.52 -8.18 -11.53
CA GLN A 222 9.74 -9.48 -12.18
C GLN A 222 8.55 -10.41 -11.93
N TYR A 223 7.36 -9.99 -12.37
CA TYR A 223 6.09 -10.66 -12.06
C TYR A 223 6.05 -12.13 -12.45
N ASP A 224 6.59 -12.51 -13.60
CA ASP A 224 6.61 -13.91 -14.04
C ASP A 224 7.40 -14.80 -13.09
N LYS A 225 8.55 -14.32 -12.59
CA LYS A 225 9.35 -15.07 -11.61
C LYS A 225 8.64 -15.17 -10.27
N ALA A 226 8.01 -14.08 -9.81
CA ALA A 226 7.20 -14.09 -8.59
C ALA A 226 6.09 -15.15 -8.66
N LEU A 227 5.39 -15.23 -9.80
CA LEU A 227 4.34 -16.22 -10.04
C LEU A 227 4.90 -17.65 -10.16
N MET A 228 6.05 -17.85 -10.82
CA MET A 228 6.69 -19.16 -10.91
C MET A 228 7.05 -19.73 -9.54
N VAL A 229 7.51 -18.89 -8.61
CA VAL A 229 7.80 -19.29 -7.23
C VAL A 229 6.53 -19.82 -6.54
N ILE A 230 5.42 -19.09 -6.65
CA ILE A 230 4.13 -19.49 -6.06
C ILE A 230 3.62 -20.79 -6.70
N LEU A 231 3.61 -20.87 -8.03
CA LEU A 231 3.12 -22.04 -8.78
C LEU A 231 3.92 -23.31 -8.48
N ARG A 232 5.24 -23.20 -8.31
CA ARG A 232 6.09 -24.35 -7.96
C ARG A 232 5.72 -24.93 -6.59
N PHE A 233 5.33 -24.06 -5.65
CA PHE A 233 4.86 -24.50 -4.34
C PHE A 233 3.44 -25.09 -4.39
N GLU A 234 2.52 -24.45 -5.12
CA GLU A 234 1.16 -24.97 -5.34
C GLU A 234 1.18 -26.38 -5.96
N ASN A 235 2.07 -26.62 -6.93
CA ASN A 235 2.24 -27.93 -7.57
C ASN A 235 2.72 -29.05 -6.64
N LYS A 236 3.28 -28.72 -5.47
CA LYS A 236 3.60 -29.70 -4.42
C LYS A 236 2.35 -30.10 -3.59
N GLY A 237 1.16 -29.60 -3.94
CA GLY A 237 -0.11 -29.92 -3.28
C GLY A 237 -0.50 -28.94 -2.17
N PHE A 238 0.28 -27.88 -1.97
CA PHE A 238 0.03 -26.90 -0.91
C PHE A 238 -0.72 -25.69 -1.47
N LYS A 239 -1.99 -25.57 -1.11
CA LYS A 239 -2.77 -24.36 -1.37
C LYS A 239 -2.84 -23.53 -0.09
N ASN A 240 -2.45 -22.26 -0.18
CA ASN A 240 -2.41 -21.38 0.98
C ASN A 240 -3.02 -20.02 0.64
N ASN A 241 -3.93 -19.54 1.48
CA ASN A 241 -4.69 -18.31 1.26
C ASN A 241 -3.76 -17.09 1.18
N HIS A 242 -2.69 -17.03 1.96
CA HIS A 242 -1.71 -15.95 1.91
C HIS A 242 -1.02 -15.87 0.55
N LEU A 243 -0.55 -17.00 0.00
CA LEU A 243 0.05 -17.03 -1.33
C LEU A 243 -0.95 -16.70 -2.44
N LEU A 244 -2.22 -17.08 -2.29
CA LEU A 244 -3.27 -16.69 -3.22
C LEU A 244 -3.51 -15.17 -3.19
N LYS A 245 -3.48 -14.52 -2.01
CA LYS A 245 -3.55 -13.06 -1.90
C LYS A 245 -2.39 -12.38 -2.63
N ILE A 246 -1.16 -12.84 -2.44
CA ILE A 246 0.03 -12.32 -3.15
C ILE A 246 -0.14 -12.53 -4.67
N LYS A 247 -0.53 -13.73 -5.09
CA LYS A 247 -0.79 -14.07 -6.50
C LYS A 247 -1.83 -13.15 -7.13
N ALA A 248 -2.93 -12.88 -6.43
CA ALA A 248 -3.95 -11.94 -6.88
C ALA A 248 -3.38 -10.52 -7.06
N CYS A 249 -2.57 -10.03 -6.13
CA CYS A 249 -1.92 -8.72 -6.25
C CYS A 249 -1.00 -8.66 -7.49
N ILE A 250 -0.18 -9.70 -7.72
CA ILE A 250 0.69 -9.79 -8.88
C ILE A 250 -0.11 -9.80 -10.19
N PHE A 251 -1.19 -10.59 -10.27
CA PHE A 251 -2.07 -10.61 -11.44
C PHE A 251 -2.71 -9.26 -11.72
N CYS A 252 -3.14 -8.54 -10.67
CA CYS A 252 -3.74 -7.22 -10.80
C CYS A 252 -2.74 -6.22 -11.39
N GLU A 253 -1.55 -6.10 -10.80
CA GLU A 253 -0.52 -5.16 -11.26
C GLU A 253 0.01 -5.49 -12.66
N LYS A 254 0.27 -6.78 -12.93
CA LYS A 254 0.64 -7.24 -14.27
C LYS A 254 -0.45 -6.89 -15.28
N GLY A 255 -1.72 -7.08 -14.90
CA GLY A 255 -2.88 -6.80 -15.76
C GLY A 255 -3.02 -5.31 -16.09
N ILE A 256 -2.79 -4.44 -15.10
CA ILE A 256 -2.76 -2.99 -15.30
C ILE A 256 -1.63 -2.60 -16.25
N LYS A 257 -0.41 -3.10 -16.00
CA LYS A 257 0.78 -2.80 -16.80
C LYS A 257 0.63 -3.23 -18.26
N GLU A 258 0.07 -4.43 -18.48
CA GLU A 258 -0.14 -5.00 -19.82
C GLU A 258 -1.46 -4.53 -20.47
N LYS A 259 -2.25 -3.70 -19.78
CA LYS A 259 -3.60 -3.28 -20.20
C LYS A 259 -4.53 -4.48 -20.47
N ASN A 260 -4.34 -5.57 -19.73
CA ASN A 260 -5.11 -6.80 -19.84
C ASN A 260 -6.13 -6.93 -18.70
N LEU A 261 -7.36 -6.45 -18.95
CA LEU A 261 -8.45 -6.49 -17.96
C LEU A 261 -8.89 -7.91 -17.58
N ASN A 262 -8.64 -8.92 -18.41
CA ASN A 262 -8.97 -10.29 -18.06
C ASN A 262 -8.06 -10.79 -16.93
N LEU A 263 -6.79 -10.40 -16.94
CA LEU A 263 -5.86 -10.73 -15.86
C LEU A 263 -6.28 -10.08 -14.54
N VAL A 264 -6.84 -8.87 -14.58
CA VAL A 264 -7.40 -8.19 -13.40
C VAL A 264 -8.68 -8.88 -12.91
N LYS A 265 -9.52 -9.41 -13.81
CA LYS A 265 -10.68 -10.23 -13.42
C LYS A 265 -10.24 -11.54 -12.76
N ASP A 266 -9.21 -12.18 -13.29
CA ASP A 266 -8.62 -13.38 -12.70
C ASP A 266 -8.03 -13.07 -11.32
N ALA A 267 -7.32 -11.95 -11.17
CA ALA A 267 -6.83 -11.47 -9.88
C ALA A 267 -7.96 -11.38 -8.85
N LYS A 268 -9.09 -10.75 -9.23
CA LYS A 268 -10.25 -10.58 -8.38
C LYS A 268 -10.84 -11.93 -7.95
N LYS A 269 -10.98 -12.88 -8.88
CA LYS A 269 -11.46 -14.23 -8.59
C LYS A 269 -10.52 -15.00 -7.65
N ILE A 270 -9.20 -14.92 -7.88
CA ILE A 270 -8.19 -15.53 -7.00
C ILE A 270 -8.26 -14.92 -5.59
N HIS A 271 -8.47 -13.61 -5.49
CA HIS A 271 -8.60 -12.94 -4.19
C HIS A 271 -9.87 -13.36 -3.45
N GLU A 272 -10.99 -13.51 -4.15
CA GLU A 272 -12.25 -14.03 -3.57
C GLU A 272 -12.11 -15.48 -3.10
N GLU A 273 -11.39 -16.29 -3.88
CA GLU A 273 -11.06 -17.66 -3.50
C GLU A 273 -10.18 -17.71 -2.25
N ALA A 274 -9.16 -16.85 -2.17
CA ALA A 274 -8.28 -16.73 -1.01
C ALA A 274 -9.04 -16.35 0.27
N LEU A 275 -10.09 -15.54 0.14
CA LEU A 275 -10.87 -14.97 1.24
C LEU A 275 -12.20 -15.70 1.49
N ASN A 276 -12.47 -16.81 0.81
CA ASN A 276 -13.75 -17.49 0.92
C ASN A 276 -13.94 -18.04 2.34
N GLY A 277 -14.87 -17.43 3.09
CA GLY A 277 -15.13 -17.77 4.49
C GLY A 277 -14.21 -17.05 5.50
N GLU A 278 -13.37 -16.11 5.07
CA GLU A 278 -12.51 -15.31 5.94
C GLU A 278 -13.08 -13.90 6.17
N CYS A 279 -12.81 -13.32 7.36
CA CYS A 279 -13.04 -11.88 7.59
C CYS A 279 -11.91 -11.09 6.93
N TRP A 280 -12.27 -10.05 6.19
CA TRP A 280 -11.32 -9.21 5.46
C TRP A 280 -10.68 -8.21 6.43
N ASP A 281 -9.35 -8.13 6.41
CA ASP A 281 -8.63 -7.05 7.06
C ASP A 281 -8.65 -5.76 6.20
N TRP A 282 -7.99 -4.70 6.66
CA TRP A 282 -7.94 -3.45 5.92
C TRP A 282 -7.20 -3.57 4.57
N LEU A 283 -6.18 -4.41 4.49
CA LEU A 283 -5.34 -4.60 3.32
C LEU A 283 -6.07 -5.42 2.25
N ASP A 284 -6.85 -6.42 2.67
CA ASP A 284 -7.77 -7.18 1.81
C ASP A 284 -8.81 -6.25 1.17
N TYR A 285 -9.46 -5.40 1.97
CA TYR A 285 -10.39 -4.39 1.45
C TYR A 285 -9.72 -3.42 0.48
N TYR A 286 -8.50 -2.98 0.78
CA TYR A 286 -7.72 -2.08 -0.07
C TYR A 286 -7.33 -2.75 -1.40
N ASN A 287 -6.79 -3.96 -1.37
CA ASN A 287 -6.35 -4.68 -2.57
C ASN A 287 -7.51 -5.04 -3.48
N TYR A 288 -8.64 -5.49 -2.92
CA TYR A 288 -9.84 -5.73 -3.70
C TYR A 288 -10.41 -4.43 -4.30
N ALA A 289 -10.34 -3.33 -3.57
CA ALA A 289 -10.73 -2.02 -4.10
C ALA A 289 -9.80 -1.55 -5.23
N ASN A 290 -8.50 -1.86 -5.19
CA ASN A 290 -7.58 -1.61 -6.31
C ASN A 290 -7.99 -2.40 -7.56
N MET A 291 -8.40 -3.66 -7.40
CA MET A 291 -8.91 -4.48 -8.51
C MET A 291 -10.20 -3.89 -9.09
N ASP A 292 -11.13 -3.44 -8.24
CA ASP A 292 -12.35 -2.76 -8.71
C ASP A 292 -12.05 -1.42 -9.39
N LEU A 293 -11.10 -0.65 -8.86
CA LEU A 293 -10.63 0.59 -9.47
C LEU A 293 -10.06 0.31 -10.88
N ALA A 294 -9.20 -0.70 -11.03
CA ALA A 294 -8.61 -1.09 -12.30
C ALA A 294 -9.64 -1.59 -13.32
N LEU A 295 -10.74 -2.20 -12.86
CA LEU A 295 -11.86 -2.63 -13.71
C LEU A 295 -12.87 -1.51 -14.02
N GLY A 296 -12.71 -0.32 -13.44
CA GLY A 296 -13.64 0.81 -13.61
C GLY A 296 -14.89 0.72 -12.73
N ASN A 297 -14.95 -0.19 -11.76
CA ASN A 297 -16.06 -0.37 -10.82
C ASN A 297 -15.96 0.64 -9.66
N PHE A 298 -15.93 1.94 -9.97
CA PHE A 298 -15.56 2.99 -9.01
C PHE A 298 -16.46 3.04 -7.77
N LYS A 299 -17.77 2.77 -7.90
CA LYS A 299 -18.70 2.78 -6.75
C LYS A 299 -18.41 1.66 -5.76
N ASP A 300 -18.07 0.47 -6.26
CA ASP A 300 -17.72 -0.68 -5.42
C ASP A 300 -16.35 -0.49 -4.77
N ALA A 301 -15.37 0.02 -5.53
CA ALA A 301 -14.07 0.43 -5.01
C ALA A 301 -14.22 1.45 -3.86
N ILE A 302 -15.05 2.48 -4.01
CA ILE A 302 -15.34 3.46 -2.93
C ILE A 302 -15.87 2.76 -1.68
N ASN A 303 -16.81 1.83 -1.81
CA ASN A 303 -17.36 1.11 -0.65
C ASN A 303 -16.26 0.31 0.06
N LYS A 304 -15.41 -0.37 -0.70
CA LYS A 304 -14.32 -1.19 -0.18
C LYS A 304 -13.20 -0.36 0.45
N TYR A 305 -12.75 0.73 -0.18
CA TYR A 305 -11.81 1.68 0.44
C TYR A 305 -12.37 2.29 1.73
N ASN A 306 -13.66 2.64 1.79
CA ASN A 306 -14.26 3.13 3.03
C ASN A 306 -14.26 2.07 4.15
N LYS A 307 -14.40 0.78 3.80
CA LYS A 307 -14.25 -0.31 4.79
C LYS A 307 -12.79 -0.45 5.25
N ALA A 308 -11.82 -0.35 4.34
CA ALA A 308 -10.40 -0.32 4.69
C ALA A 308 -10.09 0.84 5.64
N LEU A 309 -10.54 2.06 5.33
CA LEU A 309 -10.33 3.25 6.15
C LEU A 309 -11.01 3.19 7.51
N LYS A 310 -12.15 2.47 7.65
CA LYS A 310 -12.77 2.27 8.97
C LYS A 310 -11.87 1.47 9.91
N ILE A 311 -11.05 0.56 9.37
CA ILE A 311 -10.12 -0.28 10.13
C ILE A 311 -8.79 0.45 10.29
N ASN A 312 -8.23 1.01 9.20
CA ASN A 312 -6.98 1.76 9.21
C ASN A 312 -7.17 3.17 8.61
N GLN A 313 -7.44 4.16 9.47
CA GLN A 313 -7.66 5.54 9.06
C GLN A 313 -6.37 6.27 8.62
N LYS A 314 -5.20 5.71 8.93
CA LYS A 314 -3.87 6.33 8.73
C LYS A 314 -3.14 5.81 7.48
N ASP A 315 -3.84 5.16 6.54
CA ASP A 315 -3.24 4.77 5.26
C ASP A 315 -3.48 5.84 4.19
N ALA A 316 -2.43 6.62 3.89
CA ALA A 316 -2.49 7.71 2.91
C ALA A 316 -2.82 7.24 1.48
N ARG A 317 -2.40 6.02 1.09
CA ARG A 317 -2.61 5.48 -0.26
C ARG A 317 -4.08 5.12 -0.49
N THR A 318 -4.75 4.59 0.53
CA THR A 318 -6.19 4.33 0.50
C THR A 318 -6.95 5.64 0.29
N TRP A 319 -6.59 6.72 0.99
CA TRP A 319 -7.15 8.05 0.74
C TRP A 319 -6.89 8.55 -0.68
N LYS A 320 -5.66 8.40 -1.20
CA LYS A 320 -5.31 8.76 -2.58
C LYS A 320 -6.14 7.98 -3.61
N ASN A 321 -6.24 6.67 -3.47
CA ASN A 321 -7.00 5.84 -4.43
C ASN A 321 -8.51 6.09 -4.32
N LEU A 322 -9.02 6.34 -3.11
CA LEU A 322 -10.40 6.78 -2.90
C LEU A 322 -10.67 8.12 -3.60
N ALA A 323 -9.70 9.05 -3.58
CA ALA A 323 -9.80 10.30 -4.32
C ALA A 323 -9.94 10.06 -5.82
N GLN A 324 -9.11 9.17 -6.37
CA GLN A 324 -9.20 8.78 -7.79
C GLN A 324 -10.60 8.24 -8.13
N CYS A 325 -11.15 7.33 -7.33
CA CYS A 325 -12.52 6.86 -7.57
C CYS A 325 -13.56 7.99 -7.52
N TYR A 326 -13.42 8.93 -6.58
CA TYR A 326 -14.33 10.08 -6.50
C TYR A 326 -14.20 11.01 -7.71
N TYR A 327 -12.99 11.19 -8.23
CA TYR A 327 -12.74 11.97 -9.44
C TYR A 327 -13.43 11.33 -10.65
N GLU A 328 -13.24 10.02 -10.85
CA GLU A 328 -13.83 9.28 -11.98
C GLU A 328 -15.37 9.32 -12.00
N ILE A 329 -16.01 9.40 -10.84
CA ILE A 329 -17.48 9.55 -10.74
C ILE A 329 -17.94 11.02 -10.69
N GLY A 330 -17.06 11.98 -10.98
CA GLY A 330 -17.36 13.42 -11.05
C GLY A 330 -17.52 14.13 -9.70
N LYS A 331 -17.19 13.47 -8.58
CA LYS A 331 -17.29 14.04 -7.22
C LYS A 331 -16.00 14.77 -6.82
N ASN A 332 -15.61 15.76 -7.61
CA ASN A 332 -14.34 16.47 -7.50
C ASN A 332 -14.06 17.06 -6.10
N LYS A 333 -15.08 17.62 -5.43
CA LYS A 333 -14.91 18.16 -4.06
C LYS A 333 -14.48 17.08 -3.06
N LYS A 334 -15.02 15.87 -3.17
CA LYS A 334 -14.64 14.74 -2.30
C LYS A 334 -13.25 14.24 -2.65
N ALA A 335 -12.93 14.17 -3.94
CA ALA A 335 -11.59 13.78 -4.39
C ALA A 335 -10.51 14.70 -3.81
N PHE A 336 -10.68 16.02 -3.88
CA PHE A 336 -9.76 16.97 -3.23
C PHE A 336 -9.64 16.74 -1.73
N SER A 337 -10.77 16.60 -1.02
CA SER A 337 -10.75 16.34 0.42
C SER A 337 -9.99 15.05 0.78
N CYS A 338 -10.12 14.00 -0.03
CA CYS A 338 -9.38 12.75 0.17
C CYS A 338 -7.88 12.94 -0.09
N LEU A 339 -7.47 13.69 -1.11
CA LEU A 339 -6.06 14.03 -1.37
C LEU A 339 -5.47 14.87 -0.25
N ASP A 340 -6.23 15.83 0.29
CA ASP A 340 -5.81 16.63 1.44
C ASP A 340 -5.56 15.75 2.67
N GLN A 341 -6.45 14.78 2.94
CA GLN A 341 -6.22 13.80 4.01
C GLN A 341 -5.00 12.93 3.75
N ALA A 342 -4.80 12.45 2.52
CA ALA A 342 -3.62 11.67 2.15
C ALA A 342 -2.32 12.43 2.44
N LEU A 343 -2.26 13.71 2.08
CA LEU A 343 -1.09 14.57 2.26
C LEU A 343 -0.90 15.07 3.70
N ILE A 344 -1.97 15.15 4.50
CA ILE A 344 -1.86 15.37 5.96
C ILE A 344 -1.19 14.17 6.62
N ILE A 345 -1.55 12.95 6.19
CA ILE A 345 -1.01 11.70 6.75
C ILE A 345 0.43 11.46 6.26
N ASN A 346 0.68 11.64 4.97
CA ASN A 346 1.99 11.51 4.36
C ASN A 346 2.24 12.68 3.40
N PRO A 347 2.94 13.75 3.85
CA PRO A 347 3.27 14.91 3.02
C PRO A 347 4.19 14.62 1.83
N GLU A 348 4.89 13.48 1.85
CA GLU A 348 5.87 13.09 0.84
C GLU A 348 5.31 12.06 -0.16
N LEU A 349 4.00 11.75 -0.09
CA LEU A 349 3.36 10.81 -1.01
C LEU A 349 3.26 11.42 -2.42
N ILE A 350 4.30 11.20 -3.24
CA ILE A 350 4.43 11.74 -4.61
C ILE A 350 3.17 11.49 -5.43
N GLU A 351 2.59 10.28 -5.41
CA GLU A 351 1.42 9.95 -6.22
C GLU A 351 0.19 10.79 -5.82
N ALA A 352 0.04 11.13 -4.53
CA ALA A 352 -1.03 12.02 -4.08
C ALA A 352 -0.76 13.47 -4.48
N ILE A 353 0.50 13.93 -4.42
CA ILE A 353 0.91 15.26 -4.87
C ILE A 353 0.61 15.41 -6.37
N LEU A 354 1.08 14.46 -7.19
CA LEU A 354 0.88 14.47 -8.64
C LEU A 354 -0.60 14.41 -9.02
N THR A 355 -1.39 13.58 -8.33
CA THR A 355 -2.85 13.50 -8.56
C THR A 355 -3.53 14.82 -8.23
N LYS A 356 -3.16 15.45 -7.11
CA LYS A 356 -3.70 16.74 -6.70
C LYS A 356 -3.31 17.86 -7.66
N ALA A 357 -2.05 17.88 -8.13
CA ALA A 357 -1.56 18.82 -9.12
C ALA A 357 -2.34 18.71 -10.44
N ALA A 358 -2.51 17.49 -10.95
CA ALA A 358 -3.30 17.25 -12.17
C ALA A 358 -4.75 17.74 -12.00
N MET A 359 -5.37 17.45 -10.85
CA MET A 359 -6.73 17.95 -10.56
C MET A 359 -6.80 19.48 -10.43
N LEU A 360 -5.79 20.14 -9.84
CA LEU A 360 -5.74 21.61 -9.77
C LEU A 360 -5.69 22.22 -11.17
N ARG A 361 -4.85 21.66 -12.04
CA ARG A 361 -4.77 22.07 -13.43
C ARG A 361 -6.09 21.83 -14.17
N ASP A 362 -6.58 20.59 -14.18
CA ASP A 362 -7.63 20.19 -15.12
C ASP A 362 -9.04 20.54 -14.63
N VAL A 363 -9.28 20.47 -13.31
CA VAL A 363 -10.60 20.72 -12.69
C VAL A 363 -10.73 22.14 -12.16
N LYS A 364 -9.74 22.60 -11.38
CA LYS A 364 -9.78 23.94 -10.78
C LYS A 364 -9.36 25.03 -11.76
N LYS A 365 -8.79 24.67 -12.92
CA LYS A 365 -8.22 25.61 -13.90
C LYS A 365 -7.19 26.52 -13.24
N ALA A 366 -6.40 25.95 -12.34
CA ALA A 366 -5.35 26.63 -11.56
C ALA A 366 -3.98 26.04 -11.90
N PRO A 367 -3.48 26.21 -13.15
CA PRO A 367 -2.26 25.56 -13.62
C PRO A 367 -1.00 25.97 -12.82
N LEU A 368 -0.92 27.21 -12.34
CA LEU A 368 0.26 27.66 -11.57
C LEU A 368 0.30 27.06 -10.16
N ASN A 369 -0.85 26.83 -9.51
CA ASN A 369 -0.88 26.07 -8.26
C ASN A 369 -0.52 24.59 -8.47
N ALA A 370 -0.79 24.04 -9.67
CA ALA A 370 -0.33 22.69 -10.01
C ALA A 370 1.20 22.65 -10.14
N VAL A 371 1.82 23.69 -10.73
CA VAL A 371 3.28 23.81 -10.82
C VAL A 371 3.94 23.76 -9.45
N GLU A 372 3.43 24.48 -8.45
CA GLU A 372 3.96 24.45 -7.07
C GLU A 372 4.00 23.02 -6.50
N LEU A 373 2.96 22.22 -6.75
CA LEU A 373 2.91 20.83 -6.34
C LEU A 373 3.85 19.94 -7.17
N TYR A 374 4.01 20.20 -8.47
CA TYR A 374 5.01 19.48 -9.28
C TYR A 374 6.43 19.78 -8.80
N ASP A 375 6.75 21.01 -8.40
CA ASP A 375 8.04 21.36 -7.81
C ASP A 375 8.29 20.61 -6.50
N GLN A 376 7.26 20.53 -5.64
CA GLN A 376 7.33 19.70 -4.43
C GLN A 376 7.61 18.23 -4.76
N ALA A 377 6.89 17.66 -5.74
CA ALA A 377 7.09 16.28 -6.16
C ALA A 377 8.49 16.03 -6.75
N MET A 378 9.04 16.96 -7.54
CA MET A 378 10.40 16.87 -8.09
C MET A 378 11.47 16.88 -7.00
N ASN A 379 11.30 17.73 -5.98
CA ASN A 379 12.23 17.78 -4.85
C ASN A 379 12.28 16.45 -4.09
N ILE A 380 11.11 15.86 -3.80
CA ILE A 380 11.03 14.54 -3.15
C ILE A 380 11.60 13.46 -4.08
N ALA A 381 11.28 13.51 -5.37
CA ALA A 381 11.74 12.52 -6.34
C ALA A 381 13.27 12.52 -6.47
N THR A 382 13.90 13.69 -6.46
CA THR A 382 15.36 13.83 -6.49
C THR A 382 16.02 13.18 -5.27
N GLN A 383 15.39 13.28 -4.09
CA GLN A 383 15.91 12.69 -2.86
C GLN A 383 15.69 11.18 -2.78
N THR A 384 14.63 10.68 -3.40
CA THR A 384 14.17 9.27 -3.30
C THR A 384 14.55 8.41 -4.51
N GLY A 385 15.03 9.02 -5.60
CA GLY A 385 15.28 8.32 -6.87
C GLY A 385 14.01 7.95 -7.64
N PHE A 386 12.88 8.59 -7.34
CA PHE A 386 11.63 8.38 -8.07
C PHE A 386 11.74 8.91 -9.51
N ASP A 387 11.09 8.24 -10.47
CA ASP A 387 11.11 8.64 -11.88
C ASP A 387 10.43 10.00 -12.10
N MET A 388 11.23 10.99 -12.50
CA MET A 388 10.78 12.37 -12.71
C MET A 388 10.23 12.64 -14.11
N ASN A 389 10.31 11.69 -15.05
CA ASN A 389 9.96 11.93 -16.45
C ASN A 389 8.51 12.44 -16.61
N SER A 390 7.57 11.74 -15.96
CA SER A 390 6.16 12.15 -15.95
C SER A 390 5.95 13.52 -15.29
N ILE A 391 6.78 13.91 -14.33
CA ILE A 391 6.66 15.17 -13.59
C ILE A 391 7.05 16.35 -14.49
N PHE A 392 8.17 16.24 -15.23
CA PHE A 392 8.58 17.25 -16.21
C PHE A 392 7.49 17.48 -17.26
N TYR A 393 6.91 16.40 -17.80
CA TYR A 393 5.84 16.50 -18.79
C TYR A 393 4.62 17.24 -18.23
N GLN A 394 4.13 16.83 -17.05
CA GLN A 394 2.91 17.39 -16.45
C GLN A 394 3.10 18.85 -15.97
N LYS A 395 4.29 19.20 -15.47
CA LYS A 395 4.67 20.57 -15.11
C LYS A 395 4.73 21.46 -16.35
N SER A 396 5.38 21.01 -17.41
CA SER A 396 5.46 21.73 -18.69
C SER A 396 4.08 21.98 -19.29
N LEU A 397 3.21 20.96 -19.27
CA LEU A 397 1.82 21.10 -19.71
C LEU A 397 1.06 22.14 -18.86
N SER A 398 1.33 22.22 -17.56
CA SER A 398 0.72 23.22 -16.68
C SER A 398 1.17 24.64 -17.03
N PHE A 399 2.47 24.85 -17.26
CA PHE A 399 2.97 26.14 -17.74
C PHE A 399 2.36 26.53 -19.08
N PHE A 400 2.26 25.58 -20.02
CA PHE A 400 1.65 25.83 -21.33
C PHE A 400 0.18 26.23 -21.21
N GLN A 401 -0.60 25.56 -20.35
CA GLN A 401 -1.99 25.96 -20.07
C GLN A 401 -2.12 27.34 -19.39
N ALA A 402 -1.08 27.79 -18.70
CA ALA A 402 -0.99 29.13 -18.13
C ALA A 402 -0.47 30.18 -19.13
N ASP A 403 -0.31 29.83 -20.41
CA ASP A 403 0.29 30.65 -21.48
C ASP A 403 1.76 31.05 -21.21
N LYS A 404 2.44 30.33 -20.31
CA LYS A 404 3.86 30.51 -19.98
C LYS A 404 4.74 29.63 -20.85
N ASN A 405 4.77 29.93 -22.15
CA ASN A 405 5.38 29.06 -23.17
C ASN A 405 6.89 28.84 -22.97
N LEU A 406 7.63 29.90 -22.62
CA LEU A 406 9.08 29.80 -22.38
C LEU A 406 9.39 28.96 -21.14
N ASP A 407 8.63 29.12 -20.04
CA ASP A 407 8.79 28.30 -18.83
C ASP A 407 8.47 26.81 -19.11
N ALA A 408 7.46 26.55 -19.94
CA ALA A 408 7.14 25.19 -20.39
C ALA A 408 8.30 24.58 -21.18
N ILE A 409 8.85 25.29 -22.17
CA ILE A 409 9.99 24.81 -22.97
C ILE A 409 11.24 24.63 -22.11
N SER A 410 11.54 25.56 -21.20
CA SER A 410 12.65 25.43 -20.26
C SER A 410 12.51 24.17 -19.41
N THR A 411 11.32 23.91 -18.86
CA THR A 411 11.05 22.70 -18.08
C THR A 411 11.22 21.42 -18.91
N ILE A 412 10.83 21.44 -20.19
CA ILE A 412 11.04 20.32 -21.10
C ILE A 412 12.53 20.10 -21.37
N GLN A 413 13.28 21.18 -21.61
CA GLN A 413 14.73 21.12 -21.84
C GLN A 413 15.45 20.53 -20.63
N ASP A 414 15.10 20.97 -19.41
CA ASP A 414 15.60 20.38 -18.17
C ASP A 414 15.30 18.87 -18.13
N GLY A 415 14.07 18.47 -18.46
CA GLY A 415 13.69 17.05 -18.51
C GLY A 415 14.49 16.24 -19.52
N LEU A 416 14.76 16.78 -20.71
CA LEU A 416 15.55 16.12 -21.75
C LEU A 416 17.04 15.98 -21.40
N ILE A 417 17.56 16.75 -20.45
CA ILE A 417 18.91 16.53 -19.89
C ILE A 417 18.94 15.21 -19.09
N TYR A 418 17.91 14.95 -18.28
CA TYR A 418 17.81 13.71 -17.50
C TYR A 418 17.37 12.51 -18.35
N PHE A 419 16.53 12.74 -19.35
CA PHE A 419 15.94 11.71 -20.21
C PHE A 419 16.20 12.02 -21.70
N PRO A 420 17.46 11.91 -22.18
CA PRO A 420 17.78 12.21 -23.57
C PRO A 420 16.96 11.35 -24.54
N GLY A 421 16.27 12.01 -25.47
CA GLY A 421 15.44 11.34 -26.48
C GLY A 421 14.06 10.90 -25.99
N ASP A 422 13.59 11.39 -24.84
CA ASP A 422 12.22 11.13 -24.40
C ASP A 422 11.20 11.62 -25.45
N PHE A 423 10.37 10.68 -25.92
CA PHE A 423 9.41 10.91 -27.00
C PHE A 423 8.31 11.90 -26.60
N TYR A 424 7.82 11.83 -25.37
CA TYR A 424 6.69 12.64 -24.92
C TYR A 424 7.09 14.09 -24.69
N LEU A 425 8.25 14.33 -24.08
CA LEU A 425 8.83 15.64 -23.87
C LEU A 425 9.18 16.31 -25.21
N THR A 426 9.85 15.60 -26.11
CA THR A 426 10.21 16.11 -27.44
C THR A 426 8.97 16.54 -28.22
N ASN A 427 7.96 15.68 -28.29
CA ASN A 427 6.72 15.99 -28.99
C ASN A 427 5.93 17.14 -28.35
N LEU A 428 5.95 17.24 -27.02
CA LEU A 428 5.33 18.38 -26.33
C LEU A 428 6.03 19.69 -26.71
N LYS A 429 7.36 19.71 -26.76
CA LYS A 429 8.13 20.91 -27.18
C LYS A 429 7.76 21.32 -28.61
N LEU A 430 7.82 20.38 -29.55
CA LEU A 430 7.47 20.62 -30.96
C LEU A 430 6.02 21.11 -31.09
N SER A 431 5.08 20.53 -30.33
CA SER A 431 3.68 20.96 -30.34
C SER A 431 3.48 22.38 -29.83
N ILE A 432 4.20 22.78 -28.77
CA ILE A 432 4.16 24.16 -28.24
C ILE A 432 4.73 25.13 -29.29
N LEU A 433 5.87 24.80 -29.89
CA LEU A 433 6.52 25.62 -30.91
C LEU A 433 5.63 25.77 -32.15
N ALA A 434 5.05 24.68 -32.66
CA ALA A 434 4.10 24.71 -33.78
C ALA A 434 2.92 25.67 -33.53
N GLN A 435 2.38 25.67 -32.30
CA GLN A 435 1.22 26.48 -31.96
C GLN A 435 1.56 27.94 -31.65
N ARG A 436 2.76 28.23 -31.14
CA ARG A 436 3.08 29.52 -30.52
C ARG A 436 4.27 30.27 -31.12
N TRP A 437 4.99 29.71 -32.10
CA TRP A 437 6.12 30.37 -32.75
C TRP A 437 5.79 31.80 -33.22
N SER A 438 4.54 32.03 -33.65
CA SER A 438 4.12 33.30 -34.23
C SER A 438 3.93 34.42 -33.18
N THR A 439 3.95 34.09 -31.89
CA THR A 439 3.66 35.01 -30.77
C THR A 439 4.90 35.65 -30.16
N ASP A 440 6.09 35.07 -30.37
CA ASP A 440 7.34 35.49 -29.73
C ASP A 440 8.54 35.15 -30.63
N THR A 441 9.47 36.08 -30.82
CA THR A 441 10.64 35.90 -31.69
C THR A 441 11.56 34.77 -31.22
N THR A 442 11.75 34.62 -29.91
CA THR A 442 12.55 33.52 -29.34
C THR A 442 11.90 32.17 -29.62
N LEU A 443 10.56 32.08 -29.56
CA LEU A 443 9.85 30.85 -29.93
C LEU A 443 9.99 30.55 -31.43
N ALA A 444 9.97 31.57 -32.30
CA ALA A 444 10.21 31.38 -33.73
C ALA A 444 11.62 30.86 -34.03
N GLU A 445 12.65 31.40 -33.36
CA GLU A 445 14.03 30.93 -33.50
C GLU A 445 14.18 29.47 -33.02
N MET A 446 13.61 29.14 -31.87
CA MET A 446 13.58 27.76 -31.36
C MET A 446 12.83 26.81 -32.30
N ALA A 447 11.71 27.24 -32.88
CA ALA A 447 10.96 26.46 -33.85
C ALA A 447 11.79 26.17 -35.10
N ILE A 448 12.48 27.16 -35.66
CA ILE A 448 13.37 26.96 -36.82
C ILE A 448 14.43 25.90 -36.50
N GLN A 449 15.10 26.02 -35.35
CA GLN A 449 16.13 25.08 -34.92
C GLN A 449 15.58 23.66 -34.77
N ASP A 450 14.53 23.48 -33.97
CA ASP A 450 14.01 22.16 -33.62
C ASP A 450 13.37 21.45 -34.83
N PHE A 451 12.61 22.16 -35.67
CA PHE A 451 12.01 21.56 -36.87
C PHE A 451 13.05 21.25 -37.94
N SER A 452 14.13 22.04 -38.06
CA SER A 452 15.24 21.70 -38.96
C SER A 452 15.93 20.42 -38.50
N GLN A 453 16.20 20.28 -37.20
CA GLN A 453 16.78 19.05 -36.63
C GLN A 453 15.84 17.84 -36.79
N GLN A 454 14.53 18.03 -36.64
CA GLN A 454 13.53 16.99 -36.90
C GLN A 454 13.61 16.51 -38.36
N LEU A 455 13.78 17.42 -39.33
CA LEU A 455 13.91 17.07 -40.75
C LEU A 455 15.23 16.39 -41.11
N GLU A 456 16.32 16.63 -40.38
CA GLU A 456 17.55 15.85 -40.55
C GLU A 456 17.31 14.37 -40.23
N LYS A 457 16.45 14.09 -39.23
CA LYS A 457 16.13 12.72 -38.81
C LYS A 457 14.97 12.11 -39.59
N TYR A 458 14.00 12.94 -39.99
CA TYR A 458 12.78 12.55 -40.70
C TYR A 458 12.57 13.49 -41.90
N PRO A 459 13.32 13.30 -43.01
CA PRO A 459 13.26 14.21 -44.17
C PRO A 459 11.88 14.31 -44.84
N ASP A 460 11.00 13.34 -44.57
CA ASP A 460 9.64 13.25 -45.11
C ASP A 460 8.56 13.83 -44.17
N ASP A 461 8.93 14.50 -43.08
CA ASP A 461 7.99 15.15 -42.17
C ASP A 461 7.40 16.42 -42.81
N ILE A 462 6.29 16.26 -43.52
CA ILE A 462 5.58 17.33 -44.24
C ILE A 462 5.13 18.45 -43.28
N GLU A 463 4.74 18.11 -42.05
CA GLU A 463 4.24 19.11 -41.11
C GLU A 463 5.37 20.02 -40.62
N ALA A 464 6.53 19.44 -40.31
CA ALA A 464 7.73 20.22 -39.98
C ALA A 464 8.12 21.18 -41.11
N LYS A 465 8.09 20.73 -42.38
CA LYS A 465 8.37 21.59 -43.53
C LYS A 465 7.36 22.73 -43.67
N LYS A 466 6.07 22.46 -43.48
CA LYS A 466 5.01 23.49 -43.54
C LYS A 466 5.23 24.57 -42.50
N ILE A 467 5.48 24.19 -41.25
CA ILE A 467 5.73 25.15 -40.16
C ILE A 467 6.95 26.01 -40.47
N LEU A 468 8.05 25.42 -40.96
CA LEU A 468 9.24 26.16 -41.37
C LEU A 468 8.95 27.15 -42.51
N ALA A 469 8.22 26.73 -43.54
CA ALA A 469 7.83 27.60 -44.64
C ALA A 469 6.98 28.78 -44.15
N GLU A 470 6.01 28.55 -43.27
CA GLU A 470 5.20 29.62 -42.67
C GLU A 470 6.07 30.62 -41.87
N ILE A 471 7.04 30.12 -41.10
CA ILE A 471 7.97 30.98 -40.36
C ILE A 471 8.81 31.83 -41.32
N PHE A 472 9.41 31.22 -42.35
CA PHE A 472 10.25 31.95 -43.31
C PHE A 472 9.46 32.99 -44.11
N LEU A 473 8.23 32.66 -44.50
CA LEU A 473 7.33 33.60 -45.16
C LEU A 473 7.03 34.80 -44.25
N LYS A 474 6.68 34.57 -42.98
CA LYS A 474 6.41 35.64 -42.02
C LYS A 474 7.64 36.51 -41.75
N ASN A 475 8.83 35.93 -41.78
CA ASN A 475 10.10 36.62 -41.59
C ASN A 475 10.63 37.29 -42.88
N ASN A 476 9.91 37.21 -44.00
CA ASN A 476 10.33 37.69 -45.33
C ASN A 476 11.65 37.06 -45.83
N ASP A 477 11.99 35.83 -45.40
CA ASP A 477 13.11 35.05 -45.93
C ASP A 477 12.65 34.24 -47.16
N THR A 478 12.42 34.95 -48.27
CA THR A 478 11.81 34.39 -49.49
C THR A 478 12.59 33.22 -50.05
N LYS A 479 13.93 33.26 -49.96
CA LYS A 479 14.79 32.18 -50.45
C LYS A 479 14.56 30.88 -49.67
N LYS A 480 14.62 30.92 -48.33
CA LYS A 480 14.39 29.71 -47.53
C LYS A 480 12.96 29.21 -47.63
N PHE A 481 12.00 30.12 -47.80
CA PHE A 481 10.61 29.75 -48.08
C PHE A 481 10.50 28.94 -49.37
N GLU A 482 11.02 29.46 -50.48
CA GLU A 482 11.00 28.78 -51.79
C GLU A 482 11.71 27.42 -51.73
N ASP A 483 12.90 27.36 -51.11
CA ASP A 483 13.66 26.12 -50.93
C ASP A 483 12.85 25.07 -50.14
N THR A 484 12.17 25.49 -49.07
CA THR A 484 11.38 24.59 -48.20
C THR A 484 10.12 24.09 -48.91
N ILE A 485 9.41 24.97 -49.63
CA ILE A 485 8.20 24.60 -50.39
C ILE A 485 8.53 23.64 -51.53
N LYS A 486 9.65 23.85 -52.22
CA LYS A 486 10.10 22.93 -53.27
C LYS A 486 10.29 21.51 -52.72
N LEU A 487 10.92 21.38 -51.55
CA LEU A 487 11.08 20.11 -50.84
C LEU A 487 9.75 19.49 -50.35
N CYS A 488 8.71 20.29 -50.13
CA CYS A 488 7.35 19.77 -49.90
C CYS A 488 6.75 19.22 -51.19
N LEU A 489 6.84 19.96 -52.29
CA LEU A 489 6.20 19.64 -53.56
C LEU A 489 6.85 18.43 -54.25
N GLU A 490 8.17 18.26 -54.16
CA GLU A 490 8.87 17.09 -54.72
C GLU A 490 8.41 15.74 -54.12
N GLN A 491 7.80 15.76 -52.91
CA GLN A 491 7.25 14.55 -52.27
C GLN A 491 5.81 14.24 -52.65
N TYR A 492 5.08 15.23 -53.16
CA TYR A 492 3.80 15.00 -53.84
C TYR A 492 4.13 14.89 -55.32
N GLU A 493 4.29 13.69 -55.87
CA GLU A 493 4.34 13.52 -57.33
C GLU A 493 3.10 14.17 -57.96
N PHE A 494 3.22 15.44 -58.36
CA PHE A 494 2.32 16.06 -59.31
C PHE A 494 2.83 15.63 -60.68
N PRO A 495 2.00 14.98 -61.51
CA PRO A 495 2.41 14.49 -62.82
C PRO A 495 2.65 15.60 -63.86
N TYR A 496 2.89 16.85 -63.44
CA TYR A 496 3.11 17.98 -64.33
C TYR A 496 4.27 18.87 -63.87
N ASN A 497 5.14 19.18 -64.83
CA ASN A 497 6.29 20.08 -64.71
C ASN A 497 5.85 21.45 -64.17
N LEU A 498 6.62 21.98 -63.20
CA LEU A 498 6.46 23.32 -62.61
C LEU A 498 7.11 24.44 -63.47
N ASP A 499 7.29 24.21 -64.77
CA ASP A 499 7.86 25.20 -65.72
C ASP A 499 6.79 25.94 -66.56
N ASP A 500 5.50 25.72 -66.29
CA ASP A 500 4.35 26.48 -66.82
C ASP A 500 3.53 27.09 -65.66
#